data_AF-A0A135T5M0-F1
#
_entry.id   AF-A0A135T5M0-F1
#
_cell.length_a   1.000
_cell.length_b   1.000
_cell.length_c   1.000
_cell.angle_alpha   90.00
_cell.angle_beta   90.00
_cell.angle_gamma   90.00
#
_symmetry.space_group_name_H-M   'P 1'
#
loop_
_entity.id
_entity.type
_entity.pdbx_description
1 polymer ?
#
loop_
_entity_poly.entity_id
_entity_poly.type
_entity_poly.pdbx_seq_one_letter_code
_entity_poly.pdbx_strand_id
1 'polypeptide(L)'
;MEAAGLVLGAVALVKPICSTIDNTLTNYSNFGKDADRLRLRFSIQRTRLGSMERVLFEDSKFAPAMPGCLIEHLPKTVCDDILGLLRELYGLLMEYAAVRGQYKVQDRAERLELGDLASMSEEDRVKSLSSLKKESAIAQQKSVGWAKKMLWVAFDKSSTEKLVSEFEAWTERMQNLLEAAWWPSTFFETLERLQKLEKDVDAGSIGLLRGIEVRKLVITPPADISPGSYAKEALLNDLSIMSKLPNFELGNLKGSDGCYLVESKGYTPDSGSAVSAVVIRERVIQLAALLHDAPSSDPALAVLPCTHYFEDTPGRRFGLLFKLPKPTNPSTPPLTLSNILDERSKAGRPSLSARLRLAHRLAACVQRLHMYSWVHKSIRSENILLFPEHAGMSTILEGAKLIGFEYSQQDSDFSDQFSESELKRNIYRHPERWGQPTKRFGKIHDIYSKLNWPGY
;
A
#
# COMPACT_ATOMS: atom_id res chain seq x y z
N MET A 1 -22.28 -16.10 3.05
CA MET A 1 -22.34 -17.56 2.82
C MET A 1 -22.32 -17.90 1.33
N GLU A 2 -23.24 -17.39 0.50
CA GLU A 2 -23.30 -17.74 -0.94
C GLU A 2 -22.09 -17.25 -1.76
N ALA A 3 -21.69 -15.98 -1.62
CA ALA A 3 -20.52 -15.43 -2.33
C ALA A 3 -19.21 -16.15 -1.94
N ALA A 4 -19.03 -16.47 -0.66
CA ALA A 4 -17.86 -17.23 -0.18
C ALA A 4 -17.77 -18.62 -0.83
N GLY A 5 -18.89 -19.33 -0.97
CA GLY A 5 -18.94 -20.63 -1.65
C GLY A 5 -18.56 -20.54 -3.14
N LEU A 6 -18.99 -19.48 -3.83
CA LEU A 6 -18.64 -19.22 -5.22
C LEU A 6 -17.13 -18.95 -5.39
N VAL A 7 -16.55 -18.13 -4.52
CA VAL A 7 -15.11 -17.84 -4.53
C VAL A 7 -14.30 -19.12 -4.30
N LEU A 8 -14.69 -19.94 -3.32
CA LEU A 8 -14.04 -21.24 -3.06
C LEU A 8 -14.11 -22.17 -4.27
N GLY A 9 -15.27 -22.25 -4.92
CA GLY A 9 -15.46 -23.02 -6.14
C GLY A 9 -14.55 -22.56 -7.28
N ALA A 10 -14.40 -21.24 -7.46
CA ALA A 10 -13.51 -20.67 -8.48
C ALA A 10 -12.03 -21.00 -8.20
N VAL A 11 -11.57 -20.90 -6.94
CA VAL A 11 -10.21 -21.32 -6.55
C VAL A 11 -9.96 -22.79 -6.86
N ALA A 12 -10.94 -23.66 -6.58
CA ALA A 12 -10.85 -25.11 -6.84
C ALA A 12 -10.73 -25.47 -8.33
N LEU A 13 -11.18 -24.60 -9.24
CA LEU A 13 -11.03 -24.75 -10.69
C LEU A 13 -9.67 -24.25 -11.19
N VAL A 14 -9.17 -23.15 -10.63
CA VAL A 14 -7.93 -22.49 -11.07
C VAL A 14 -6.69 -23.29 -10.66
N LYS A 15 -6.61 -23.77 -9.41
CA LYS A 15 -5.40 -24.42 -8.86
C LYS A 15 -4.90 -25.64 -9.65
N PRO A 16 -5.76 -26.56 -10.11
CA PRO A 16 -5.31 -27.71 -10.92
C PRO A 16 -4.70 -27.31 -12.26
N ILE A 17 -5.24 -26.25 -12.89
CA ILE A 17 -4.72 -25.72 -14.15
C ILE A 17 -3.34 -25.10 -13.93
N CYS A 18 -3.17 -24.27 -12.89
CA CYS A 18 -1.86 -23.74 -12.51
C CYS A 18 -0.84 -24.85 -12.25
N SER A 19 -1.25 -25.94 -11.58
CA SER A 19 -0.36 -27.08 -11.30
C SER A 19 0.03 -27.84 -12.57
N THR A 20 -0.90 -27.95 -13.52
CA THR A 20 -0.63 -28.56 -14.83
C THR A 20 0.37 -27.71 -15.62
N ILE A 21 0.20 -26.39 -15.63
CA ILE A 21 1.12 -25.46 -16.30
C ILE A 21 2.51 -25.50 -15.66
N ASP A 22 2.61 -25.48 -14.33
CA ASP A 22 3.88 -25.55 -13.60
C ASP A 22 4.65 -26.86 -13.90
N ASN A 23 3.94 -27.99 -13.94
CA ASN A 23 4.52 -29.28 -14.32
C ASN A 23 5.03 -29.29 -15.76
N THR A 24 4.30 -28.69 -16.69
CA THR A 24 4.76 -28.63 -18.08
C THR A 24 5.95 -27.68 -18.26
N LEU A 25 5.94 -26.52 -17.59
CA LEU A 25 7.08 -25.60 -17.53
C LEU A 25 8.32 -26.27 -16.93
N THR A 26 8.14 -27.17 -15.97
CA THR A 26 9.23 -27.95 -15.36
C THR A 26 9.86 -28.94 -16.35
N ASN A 27 9.05 -29.55 -17.21
CA ASN A 27 9.49 -30.60 -18.13
C ASN A 27 10.02 -30.06 -19.47
N TYR A 28 9.78 -28.79 -19.79
CA TYR A 28 10.22 -28.16 -21.04
C TYR A 28 11.40 -27.20 -20.80
N SER A 29 12.63 -27.67 -21.06
CA SER A 29 13.89 -26.92 -20.86
C SER A 29 14.36 -26.10 -22.07
N ASN A 30 13.57 -26.00 -23.14
CA ASN A 30 14.02 -25.48 -24.44
C ASN A 30 14.29 -23.96 -24.49
N PHE A 31 14.01 -23.19 -23.44
CA PHE A 31 14.23 -21.73 -23.42
C PHE A 31 15.53 -21.27 -22.74
N GLY A 32 16.40 -22.19 -22.32
CA GLY A 32 17.67 -21.85 -21.66
C GLY A 32 17.47 -21.07 -20.34
N LYS A 33 18.36 -20.12 -20.03
CA LYS A 33 18.34 -19.35 -18.76
C LYS A 33 17.03 -18.57 -18.52
N ASP A 34 16.31 -18.20 -19.58
CA ASP A 34 15.03 -17.50 -19.47
C ASP A 34 13.90 -18.43 -19.00
N ALA A 35 14.01 -19.74 -19.25
CA ALA A 35 13.05 -20.75 -18.81
C ALA A 35 12.95 -20.80 -17.28
N ASP A 36 14.12 -20.89 -16.63
CA ASP A 36 14.21 -20.99 -15.17
C ASP A 36 13.66 -19.73 -14.50
N ARG A 37 13.93 -18.56 -15.08
CA ARG A 37 13.39 -17.28 -14.59
C ARG A 37 11.87 -17.23 -14.70
N LEU A 38 11.29 -17.59 -15.84
CA LEU A 38 9.84 -17.58 -16.04
C LEU A 38 9.14 -18.62 -15.16
N ARG A 39 9.72 -19.82 -15.03
CA ARG A 39 9.23 -20.87 -14.15
C ARG A 39 9.22 -20.44 -12.68
N LEU A 40 10.32 -19.83 -12.21
CA LEU A 40 10.39 -19.32 -10.85
C LEU A 40 9.31 -18.26 -10.59
N ARG A 41 9.17 -17.28 -11.50
CA ARG A 41 8.12 -16.24 -11.41
C ARG A 41 6.71 -16.85 -11.35
N PHE A 42 6.41 -17.83 -12.20
CA PHE A 42 5.12 -18.53 -12.18
C PHE A 42 4.88 -19.30 -10.88
N SER A 43 5.88 -20.05 -10.42
CA SER A 43 5.80 -20.86 -9.19
C SER A 43 5.59 -19.98 -7.94
N ILE A 44 6.20 -18.79 -7.91
CA ILE A 44 5.93 -17.79 -6.87
C ILE A 44 4.45 -17.39 -6.87
N GLN A 45 3.85 -17.11 -8.04
CA GLN A 45 2.43 -16.75 -8.11
C GLN A 45 1.50 -17.91 -7.72
N ARG A 46 1.85 -19.15 -8.09
CA ARG A 46 1.12 -20.35 -7.64
C ARG A 46 1.16 -20.52 -6.12
N THR A 47 2.32 -20.26 -5.51
CA THR A 47 2.49 -20.30 -4.06
C THR A 47 1.62 -19.23 -3.38
N ARG A 48 1.64 -18.00 -3.90
CA ARG A 48 0.77 -16.91 -3.43
C ARG A 48 -0.71 -17.25 -3.53
N LEU A 49 -1.16 -17.84 -4.64
CA LEU A 49 -2.55 -18.29 -4.79
C LEU A 49 -2.94 -19.31 -3.70
N GLY A 50 -2.05 -20.26 -3.38
CA GLY A 50 -2.28 -21.23 -2.31
C GLY A 50 -2.32 -20.61 -0.92
N SER A 51 -1.46 -19.62 -0.64
CA SER A 51 -1.49 -18.88 0.61
C SER A 51 -2.73 -17.97 0.71
N MET A 52 -3.19 -17.37 -0.39
CA MET A 52 -4.44 -16.60 -0.43
C MET A 52 -5.65 -17.48 -0.09
N GLU A 53 -5.72 -18.69 -0.64
CA GLU A 53 -6.78 -19.65 -0.29
C GLU A 53 -6.77 -19.98 1.20
N ARG A 54 -5.60 -20.26 1.79
CA ARG A 54 -5.50 -20.51 3.24
C ARG A 54 -5.94 -19.30 4.04
N VAL A 55 -5.45 -18.11 3.71
CA VAL A 55 -5.87 -16.86 4.38
C VAL A 55 -7.39 -16.64 4.31
N LEU A 56 -8.01 -16.94 3.17
CA LEU A 56 -9.44 -16.69 2.96
C LEU A 56 -10.35 -17.74 3.58
N PHE A 57 -9.96 -19.01 3.54
CA PHE A 57 -10.86 -20.16 3.74
C PHE A 57 -10.43 -21.13 4.84
N GLU A 58 -9.21 -21.05 5.36
CA GLU A 58 -8.80 -21.91 6.48
C GLU A 58 -9.61 -21.55 7.72
N ASP A 59 -10.39 -22.51 8.19
CA ASP A 59 -11.26 -22.34 9.34
C ASP A 59 -10.42 -22.03 10.59
N SER A 60 -10.86 -21.05 11.37
CA SER A 60 -10.23 -20.64 12.63
C SER A 60 -8.78 -20.19 12.50
N LYS A 61 -8.27 -19.88 11.30
CA LYS A 61 -6.90 -19.37 11.09
C LYS A 61 -6.60 -18.15 11.96
N PHE A 62 -7.58 -17.25 12.09
CA PHE A 62 -7.49 -16.03 12.88
C PHE A 62 -8.28 -16.09 14.19
N ALA A 63 -8.64 -17.29 14.68
CA ALA A 63 -9.30 -17.45 15.97
C ALA A 63 -8.37 -17.04 17.15
N PRO A 64 -8.91 -16.53 18.28
CA PRO A 64 -10.32 -16.22 18.52
C PRO A 64 -10.75 -14.85 17.98
N ALA A 65 -9.84 -14.08 17.38
CA ALA A 65 -10.12 -12.72 16.90
C ALA A 65 -11.20 -12.72 15.80
N MET A 66 -11.22 -13.77 14.98
CA MET A 66 -12.22 -14.01 13.96
C MET A 66 -12.66 -15.48 14.02
N PRO A 67 -13.90 -15.77 14.41
CA PRO A 67 -14.45 -17.13 14.31
C PRO A 67 -14.64 -17.50 12.83
N GLY A 68 -14.58 -18.78 12.47
CA GLY A 68 -14.78 -19.18 11.07
C GLY A 68 -13.62 -18.77 10.16
N CYS A 69 -13.94 -18.45 8.90
CA CYS A 69 -12.96 -18.05 7.89
C CYS A 69 -13.09 -16.58 7.47
N LEU A 70 -12.02 -16.01 6.90
CA LEU A 70 -11.96 -14.58 6.58
C LEU A 70 -13.02 -14.14 5.56
N ILE A 71 -13.24 -14.95 4.53
CA ILE A 71 -14.18 -14.62 3.44
C ILE A 71 -15.61 -14.37 3.94
N GLU A 72 -16.00 -14.95 5.08
CA GLU A 72 -17.33 -14.77 5.68
C GLU A 72 -17.50 -13.39 6.31
N HIS A 73 -16.40 -12.71 6.62
CA HIS A 73 -16.36 -11.42 7.28
C HIS A 73 -16.04 -10.26 6.31
N LEU A 74 -15.72 -10.56 5.05
CA LEU A 74 -15.45 -9.56 4.04
C LEU A 74 -16.76 -8.95 3.49
N PRO A 75 -16.76 -7.65 3.10
CA PRO A 75 -17.91 -7.04 2.46
C PRO A 75 -18.32 -7.78 1.19
N LYS A 76 -19.63 -7.87 0.91
CA LYS A 76 -20.15 -8.57 -0.28
C LYS A 76 -19.50 -8.07 -1.57
N THR A 77 -19.32 -6.76 -1.72
CA THR A 77 -18.68 -6.14 -2.89
C THR A 77 -17.24 -6.65 -3.08
N VAL A 78 -16.49 -6.80 -2.00
CA VAL A 78 -15.12 -7.34 -2.04
C VAL A 78 -15.15 -8.80 -2.45
N CYS A 79 -16.08 -9.61 -1.95
CA CYS A 79 -16.24 -11.00 -2.37
C CYS A 79 -16.58 -11.12 -3.86
N ASP A 80 -17.44 -10.24 -4.38
CA ASP A 80 -17.81 -10.19 -5.80
C ASP A 80 -16.61 -9.79 -6.67
N ASP A 81 -15.81 -8.82 -6.23
CA ASP A 81 -14.57 -8.41 -6.91
C ASP A 81 -13.50 -9.52 -6.92
N ILE A 82 -13.32 -10.23 -5.79
CA ILE A 82 -12.44 -11.41 -5.69
C ILE A 82 -12.89 -12.48 -6.69
N LEU A 83 -14.21 -12.73 -6.80
CA LEU A 83 -14.76 -13.68 -7.76
C LEU A 83 -14.51 -13.23 -9.21
N GLY A 84 -14.68 -11.94 -9.49
CA GLY A 84 -14.38 -11.36 -10.80
C GLY A 84 -12.92 -11.55 -11.20
N LEU A 85 -11.99 -11.28 -10.29
CA LEU A 85 -10.57 -11.51 -10.49
C LEU A 85 -10.26 -13.00 -10.71
N LEU A 86 -10.83 -13.91 -9.91
CA LEU A 86 -10.62 -15.35 -10.12
C LEU A 86 -11.11 -15.84 -11.49
N ARG A 87 -12.22 -15.27 -12.00
CA ARG A 87 -12.71 -15.54 -13.36
C ARG A 87 -11.76 -15.04 -14.43
N GLU A 88 -11.17 -13.85 -14.23
CA GLU A 88 -10.15 -13.31 -15.13
C GLU A 88 -8.91 -14.23 -15.18
N LEU A 89 -8.42 -14.70 -14.03
CA LEU A 89 -7.31 -15.64 -13.97
C LEU A 89 -7.65 -16.96 -14.66
N TYR A 90 -8.84 -17.50 -14.42
CA TYR A 90 -9.31 -18.70 -15.12
C TYR A 90 -9.30 -18.48 -16.64
N GLY A 91 -9.86 -17.36 -17.12
CA GLY A 91 -9.85 -17.00 -18.54
C GLY A 91 -8.45 -16.92 -19.13
N LEU A 92 -7.52 -16.27 -18.43
CA LEU A 92 -6.11 -16.17 -18.82
C LEU A 92 -5.43 -17.55 -18.94
N LEU A 93 -5.66 -18.43 -17.96
CA LEU A 93 -5.09 -19.78 -17.97
C LEU A 93 -5.67 -20.63 -19.10
N MET A 94 -6.97 -20.47 -19.39
CA MET A 94 -7.64 -21.13 -20.49
C MET A 94 -7.19 -20.59 -21.85
N GLU A 95 -7.00 -19.28 -22.00
CA GLU A 95 -6.41 -18.68 -23.21
C GLU A 95 -5.02 -19.25 -23.43
N TYR A 96 -4.14 -19.25 -22.42
CA TYR A 96 -2.80 -19.82 -22.56
C TYR A 96 -2.84 -21.31 -22.93
N ALA A 97 -3.72 -22.08 -22.31
CA ALA A 97 -3.90 -23.48 -22.69
C ALA A 97 -4.42 -23.61 -24.13
N ALA A 98 -5.38 -22.79 -24.57
CA ALA A 98 -6.03 -22.87 -25.88
C ALA A 98 -5.23 -22.23 -27.04
N VAL A 99 -4.28 -21.34 -26.76
CA VAL A 99 -3.49 -20.58 -27.75
C VAL A 99 -2.52 -21.51 -28.49
N ARG A 100 -3.10 -22.15 -29.52
CA ARG A 100 -2.56 -22.55 -30.84
C ARG A 100 -3.23 -23.79 -31.39
N GLY A 101 -4.42 -24.15 -30.91
CA GLY A 101 -5.34 -25.00 -31.65
C GLY A 101 -5.91 -24.34 -32.91
N GLN A 102 -5.10 -23.80 -33.82
CA GLN A 102 -5.52 -23.58 -35.21
C GLN A 102 -5.47 -24.93 -35.96
N TYR A 103 -6.26 -25.89 -35.48
CA TYR A 103 -6.69 -27.04 -36.27
C TYR A 103 -8.13 -27.35 -35.89
N LYS A 104 -9.03 -26.97 -36.79
CA LYS A 104 -10.43 -27.39 -36.93
C LYS A 104 -10.90 -28.40 -35.87
N VAL A 105 -11.45 -27.92 -34.76
CA VAL A 105 -12.40 -28.73 -33.98
C VAL A 105 -13.78 -28.18 -34.25
N GLN A 106 -14.37 -28.79 -35.27
CA GLN A 106 -15.77 -28.69 -35.60
C GLN A 106 -16.54 -29.52 -34.58
N ASP A 107 -16.59 -29.04 -33.33
CA ASP A 107 -17.54 -29.58 -32.37
C ASP A 107 -18.06 -28.46 -31.48
N ARG A 108 -19.33 -28.16 -31.67
CA ARG A 108 -20.05 -27.00 -31.13
C ARG A 108 -20.54 -27.26 -29.70
N ALA A 109 -20.03 -28.31 -29.04
CA ALA A 109 -20.59 -28.87 -27.81
C ALA A 109 -19.90 -28.41 -26.50
N GLU A 110 -18.73 -27.76 -26.56
CA GLU A 110 -17.88 -27.59 -25.36
C GLU A 110 -17.60 -26.13 -24.99
N ARG A 111 -18.64 -25.29 -25.02
CA ARG A 111 -18.65 -24.03 -24.29
C ARG A 111 -19.48 -24.19 -23.01
N LEU A 112 -18.83 -24.66 -21.93
CA LEU A 112 -19.33 -24.35 -20.59
C LEU A 112 -18.96 -22.89 -20.32
N GLU A 113 -19.79 -21.99 -20.86
CA GLU A 113 -19.69 -20.56 -20.60
C GLU A 113 -20.19 -20.31 -19.17
N LEU A 114 -19.32 -19.80 -18.31
CA LEU A 114 -19.69 -19.21 -17.01
C LEU A 114 -20.74 -18.08 -17.12
N GLY A 115 -21.13 -17.68 -18.34
CA GLY A 115 -22.23 -16.78 -18.63
C GLY A 115 -23.61 -17.36 -18.28
N ASP A 116 -23.80 -18.69 -18.36
CA ASP A 116 -25.11 -19.32 -18.10
C ASP A 116 -25.52 -19.27 -16.62
N LEU A 117 -24.56 -19.11 -15.70
CA LEU A 117 -24.87 -18.90 -14.28
C LEU A 117 -25.55 -17.55 -14.03
N ALA A 118 -25.30 -16.53 -14.86
CA ALA A 118 -25.85 -15.19 -14.67
C ALA A 118 -27.34 -15.10 -15.05
N SER A 119 -27.85 -16.01 -15.90
CA SER A 119 -29.24 -16.06 -16.38
C SER A 119 -30.17 -16.98 -15.58
N MET A 120 -29.66 -17.73 -14.61
CA MET A 120 -30.44 -18.72 -13.85
C MET A 120 -31.12 -18.15 -12.60
N SER A 121 -32.27 -18.73 -12.25
CA SER A 121 -33.00 -18.50 -11.00
C SER A 121 -32.15 -18.90 -9.78
N GLU A 122 -32.36 -18.21 -8.66
CA GLU A 122 -31.64 -18.37 -7.40
C GLU A 122 -31.68 -19.82 -6.86
N GLU A 123 -32.82 -20.52 -7.02
CA GLU A 123 -32.97 -21.92 -6.62
C GLU A 123 -32.21 -22.91 -7.52
N ASP A 124 -32.07 -22.60 -8.81
CA ASP A 124 -31.35 -23.45 -9.77
C ASP A 124 -29.83 -23.29 -9.65
N ARG A 125 -29.35 -22.10 -9.25
CA ARG A 125 -27.93 -21.87 -8.91
C ARG A 125 -27.50 -22.71 -7.71
N VAL A 126 -28.30 -22.73 -6.65
CA VAL A 126 -28.01 -23.49 -5.43
C VAL A 126 -28.05 -25.01 -5.68
N LYS A 127 -28.99 -25.50 -6.51
CA LYS A 127 -29.04 -26.90 -6.94
C LYS A 127 -27.82 -27.29 -7.80
N SER A 128 -27.44 -26.51 -8.80
CA SER A 128 -26.24 -26.76 -9.62
C SER A 128 -24.93 -26.67 -8.82
N LEU A 129 -24.85 -25.83 -7.78
CA LEU A 129 -23.68 -25.74 -6.91
C LEU A 129 -23.58 -26.90 -5.92
N SER A 130 -24.72 -27.45 -5.47
CA SER A 130 -24.76 -28.66 -4.65
C SER A 130 -24.37 -29.91 -5.46
N SER A 131 -24.65 -29.95 -6.77
CA SER A 131 -24.13 -30.97 -7.69
C SER A 131 -22.65 -30.75 -8.02
N LEU A 132 -22.16 -29.50 -8.11
CA LEU A 132 -20.74 -29.17 -8.33
C LEU A 132 -19.80 -29.65 -7.21
N LYS A 133 -20.26 -29.78 -5.96
CA LYS A 133 -19.47 -30.45 -4.89
C LYS A 133 -19.24 -31.95 -5.17
N LYS A 134 -20.18 -32.63 -5.84
CA LYS A 134 -20.05 -34.04 -6.28
C LYS A 134 -19.40 -34.17 -7.66
N GLU A 135 -19.59 -33.21 -8.54
CA GLU A 135 -18.99 -33.14 -9.90
C GLU A 135 -17.58 -32.55 -9.90
N SER A 136 -17.12 -31.94 -8.81
CA SER A 136 -15.77 -31.38 -8.62
C SER A 136 -14.66 -32.34 -9.04
N ALA A 137 -14.76 -33.63 -8.69
CA ALA A 137 -13.75 -34.62 -9.07
C ALA A 137 -13.71 -34.86 -10.59
N ILE A 138 -14.88 -34.89 -11.25
CA ILE A 138 -15.01 -35.14 -12.69
C ILE A 138 -14.64 -33.88 -13.49
N ALA A 139 -15.07 -32.70 -13.04
CA ALA A 139 -14.72 -31.42 -13.64
C ALA A 139 -13.23 -31.08 -13.49
N GLN A 140 -12.63 -31.36 -12.33
CA GLN A 140 -11.16 -31.26 -12.12
C GLN A 140 -10.41 -32.23 -13.04
N GLN A 141 -10.88 -33.47 -13.18
CA GLN A 141 -10.21 -34.47 -14.02
C GLN A 141 -10.34 -34.13 -15.52
N LYS A 142 -11.49 -33.58 -15.96
CA LYS A 142 -11.72 -33.09 -17.32
C LYS A 142 -10.93 -31.81 -17.63
N SER A 143 -10.90 -30.83 -16.72
CA SER A 143 -10.13 -29.59 -16.91
C SER A 143 -8.62 -29.84 -16.94
N VAL A 144 -8.11 -30.72 -16.08
CA VAL A 144 -6.70 -31.16 -16.09
C VAL A 144 -6.38 -31.96 -17.36
N GLY A 145 -7.27 -32.84 -17.80
CA GLY A 145 -7.10 -33.62 -19.03
C GLY A 145 -7.09 -32.76 -20.29
N TRP A 146 -7.98 -31.77 -20.37
CA TRP A 146 -8.04 -30.78 -21.45
C TRP A 146 -6.81 -29.86 -21.43
N ALA A 147 -6.46 -29.32 -20.26
CA ALA A 147 -5.28 -28.46 -20.10
C ALA A 147 -4.02 -29.20 -20.53
N LYS A 148 -3.83 -30.44 -20.08
CA LYS A 148 -2.67 -31.27 -20.48
C LYS A 148 -2.60 -31.48 -22.00
N LYS A 149 -3.73 -31.71 -22.68
CA LYS A 149 -3.77 -31.89 -24.15
C LYS A 149 -3.43 -30.60 -24.91
N MET A 150 -3.98 -29.48 -24.47
CA MET A 150 -3.85 -28.20 -25.17
C MET A 150 -2.51 -27.51 -24.87
N LEU A 151 -1.95 -27.72 -23.67
CA LEU A 151 -0.62 -27.22 -23.30
C LEU A 151 0.49 -27.68 -24.26
N TRP A 152 0.41 -28.88 -24.85
CA TRP A 152 1.43 -29.35 -25.82
C TRP A 152 1.58 -28.45 -27.06
N VAL A 153 0.59 -27.59 -27.36
CA VAL A 153 0.53 -26.80 -28.60
C VAL A 153 0.95 -25.33 -28.39
N ALA A 154 0.97 -24.84 -27.14
CA ALA A 154 1.04 -23.41 -26.82
C ALA A 154 2.42 -22.87 -26.37
N PHE A 155 3.47 -23.70 -26.32
CA PHE A 155 4.75 -23.30 -25.74
C PHE A 155 5.62 -22.44 -26.68
N ASP A 156 5.43 -21.12 -26.63
CA ASP A 156 6.44 -20.15 -27.03
C ASP A 156 6.82 -19.19 -25.88
N LYS A 157 8.00 -18.58 -26.00
CA LYS A 157 8.56 -17.69 -24.96
C LYS A 157 7.66 -16.49 -24.68
N SER A 158 7.14 -15.86 -25.73
CA SER A 158 6.31 -14.65 -25.65
C SER A 158 5.01 -14.90 -24.89
N SER A 159 4.32 -15.99 -25.22
CA SER A 159 3.05 -16.38 -24.58
C SER A 159 3.25 -16.73 -23.12
N THR A 160 4.35 -17.40 -22.79
CA THR A 160 4.71 -17.75 -21.40
C THR A 160 5.06 -16.49 -20.60
N GLU A 161 5.82 -15.57 -21.19
CA GLU A 161 6.15 -14.28 -20.55
C GLU A 161 4.90 -13.42 -20.31
N LYS A 162 3.95 -13.40 -21.28
CA LYS A 162 2.65 -12.75 -21.12
C LYS A 162 1.86 -13.39 -19.97
N LEU A 163 1.69 -14.72 -19.95
CA LEU A 163 0.98 -15.43 -18.87
C LEU A 163 1.55 -15.09 -17.49
N VAL A 164 2.87 -15.18 -17.34
CA VAL A 164 3.55 -14.93 -16.06
C VAL A 164 3.35 -13.48 -15.61
N SER A 165 3.48 -12.52 -16.52
CA SER A 165 3.34 -11.09 -16.20
C SER A 165 1.90 -10.72 -15.85
N GLU A 166 0.92 -11.29 -16.56
CA GLU A 166 -0.51 -11.11 -16.25
C GLU A 166 -0.90 -11.79 -14.92
N PHE A 167 -0.33 -12.95 -14.60
CA PHE A 167 -0.55 -13.60 -13.31
C PHE A 167 0.08 -12.81 -12.15
N GLU A 168 1.25 -12.19 -12.35
CA GLU A 168 1.84 -11.24 -11.40
C GLU A 168 0.96 -10.01 -11.19
N ALA A 169 0.46 -9.40 -12.26
CA ALA A 169 -0.46 -8.26 -12.17
C ALA A 169 -1.79 -8.66 -11.50
N TRP A 170 -2.25 -9.90 -11.71
CA TRP A 170 -3.41 -10.44 -11.03
C TRP A 170 -3.19 -10.61 -9.53
N THR A 171 -2.06 -11.17 -9.09
CA THR A 171 -1.80 -11.34 -7.65
C THR A 171 -1.65 -9.99 -6.95
N GLU A 172 -1.06 -8.98 -7.60
CA GLU A 172 -1.00 -7.62 -7.07
C GLU A 172 -2.39 -6.98 -6.94
N ARG A 173 -3.27 -7.15 -7.94
CA ARG A 173 -4.66 -6.66 -7.86
C ARG A 173 -5.43 -7.32 -6.72
N MET A 174 -5.29 -8.64 -6.57
CA MET A 174 -5.91 -9.38 -5.46
C MET A 174 -5.37 -8.93 -4.10
N GLN A 175 -4.05 -8.75 -3.97
CA GLN A 175 -3.43 -8.23 -2.74
C GLN A 175 -4.01 -6.86 -2.39
N ASN A 176 -4.03 -5.91 -3.33
CA ASN A 176 -4.53 -4.55 -3.08
C ASN A 176 -6.01 -4.55 -2.66
N LEU A 177 -6.84 -5.40 -3.29
CA LEU A 177 -8.25 -5.56 -2.94
C LEU A 177 -8.42 -6.11 -1.51
N LEU A 178 -7.63 -7.12 -1.16
CA LEU A 178 -7.64 -7.69 0.19
C LEU A 178 -7.16 -6.68 1.22
N GLU A 179 -6.02 -6.01 0.99
CA GLU A 179 -5.48 -4.99 1.90
C GLU A 179 -6.51 -3.87 2.18
N ALA A 180 -7.27 -3.45 1.16
CA ALA A 180 -8.28 -2.40 1.30
C ALA A 180 -9.46 -2.81 2.19
N ALA A 181 -9.83 -4.10 2.21
CA ALA A 181 -10.87 -4.63 3.08
C ALA A 181 -10.32 -5.03 4.46
N TRP A 182 -9.04 -5.41 4.51
CA TRP A 182 -8.36 -5.99 5.66
C TRP A 182 -8.10 -4.96 6.76
N TRP A 183 -7.38 -3.88 6.47
CA TRP A 183 -6.94 -2.91 7.50
C TRP A 183 -8.06 -2.14 8.21
N PRO A 184 -9.15 -1.74 7.52
CA PRO A 184 -10.29 -1.11 8.19
C PRO A 184 -11.09 -2.05 9.09
N SER A 185 -10.80 -3.35 9.05
CA SER A 185 -11.59 -4.32 9.78
C SER A 185 -11.29 -4.28 11.28
N THR A 186 -12.34 -4.41 12.09
CA THR A 186 -12.26 -4.39 13.57
C THR A 186 -11.41 -5.52 14.15
N PHE A 187 -11.08 -6.52 13.33
CA PHE A 187 -10.20 -7.62 13.70
C PHE A 187 -8.80 -7.15 14.10
N PHE A 188 -8.29 -6.07 13.51
CA PHE A 188 -6.90 -5.62 13.67
C PHE A 188 -6.77 -4.35 14.52
N GLU A 189 -7.64 -4.22 15.53
CA GLU A 189 -7.66 -3.08 16.46
C GLU A 189 -6.72 -3.22 17.66
N THR A 190 -6.21 -4.42 17.96
CA THR A 190 -5.35 -4.65 19.14
C THR A 190 -3.95 -5.13 18.77
N LEU A 191 -2.97 -4.73 19.59
CA LEU A 191 -1.55 -5.03 19.38
C LEU A 191 -1.27 -6.54 19.42
N GLU A 192 -1.89 -7.26 20.34
CA GLU A 192 -1.76 -8.72 20.48
C GLU A 192 -2.16 -9.45 19.17
N ARG A 193 -3.25 -9.01 18.54
CA ARG A 193 -3.73 -9.62 17.29
C ARG A 193 -2.80 -9.33 16.13
N LEU A 194 -2.26 -8.11 16.04
CA LEU A 194 -1.25 -7.77 15.04
C LEU A 194 0.04 -8.57 15.22
N GLN A 195 0.51 -8.77 16.45
CA GLN A 195 1.71 -9.58 16.72
C GLN A 195 1.51 -11.06 16.37
N LYS A 196 0.30 -11.60 16.53
CA LYS A 196 -0.03 -12.95 16.06
C LYS A 196 -0.03 -13.00 14.53
N LEU A 197 -0.64 -12.01 13.88
CA LEU A 197 -0.69 -11.90 12.43
C LEU A 197 0.70 -11.78 11.80
N GLU A 198 1.59 -10.99 12.40
CA GLU A 198 2.97 -10.79 11.93
C GLU A 198 3.74 -12.11 11.78
N LYS A 199 3.37 -13.14 12.55
CA LYS A 199 3.97 -14.47 12.52
C LYS A 199 3.32 -15.41 11.49
N ASP A 200 2.22 -15.01 10.84
CA ASP A 200 1.52 -15.82 9.86
C ASP A 200 2.25 -15.82 8.52
N VAL A 201 2.76 -16.99 8.14
CA VAL A 201 3.56 -17.18 6.91
C VAL A 201 2.73 -16.93 5.65
N ASP A 202 1.43 -17.28 5.67
CA ASP A 202 0.58 -17.12 4.50
C ASP A 202 0.26 -15.64 4.26
N ALA A 203 -0.16 -14.91 5.29
CA ALA A 203 -0.39 -13.47 5.24
C ALA A 203 0.87 -12.72 4.78
N GLY A 204 2.04 -13.12 5.27
CA GLY A 204 3.32 -12.58 4.82
C GLY A 204 3.60 -12.84 3.34
N SER A 205 3.39 -14.07 2.87
CA SER A 205 3.67 -14.46 1.49
C SER A 205 2.81 -13.73 0.44
N ILE A 206 1.60 -13.33 0.81
CA ILE A 206 0.65 -12.61 -0.05
C ILE A 206 0.71 -11.08 0.16
N GLY A 207 1.61 -10.62 1.01
CA GLY A 207 1.90 -9.20 1.22
C GLY A 207 0.96 -8.46 2.19
N LEU A 208 0.06 -9.17 2.91
CA LEU A 208 -0.87 -8.55 3.86
C LEU A 208 -0.21 -8.00 5.13
N LEU A 209 1.08 -8.29 5.36
CA LEU A 209 1.85 -7.70 6.47
C LEU A 209 2.44 -6.33 6.14
N ARG A 210 2.25 -5.83 4.91
CA ARG A 210 2.72 -4.52 4.50
C ARG A 210 2.08 -3.42 5.37
N GLY A 211 2.91 -2.56 5.97
CA GLY A 211 2.45 -1.51 6.87
C GLY A 211 2.09 -1.97 8.29
N ILE A 212 2.34 -3.23 8.66
CA ILE A 212 2.00 -3.75 9.99
C ILE A 212 2.71 -3.00 11.13
N GLU A 213 3.97 -2.57 10.93
CA GLU A 213 4.71 -1.78 11.93
C GLU A 213 4.06 -0.43 12.18
N VAL A 214 3.68 0.26 11.09
CA VAL A 214 2.94 1.53 11.17
C VAL A 214 1.63 1.30 11.91
N ARG A 215 0.89 0.25 11.56
CA ARG A 215 -0.39 -0.05 12.22
C ARG A 215 -0.22 -0.34 13.71
N LYS A 216 0.79 -1.12 14.11
CA LYS A 216 1.12 -1.39 15.52
C LYS A 216 1.38 -0.08 16.26
N LEU A 217 2.24 0.78 15.73
CA LEU A 217 2.57 2.08 16.34
C LEU A 217 1.40 3.06 16.41
N VAL A 218 0.50 3.01 15.42
CA VAL A 218 -0.72 3.83 15.38
C VAL A 218 -1.67 3.47 16.52
N ILE A 219 -1.80 2.18 16.88
CA ILE A 219 -2.69 1.73 17.96
C ILE A 219 -2.01 1.70 19.34
N THR A 220 -0.68 1.73 19.40
CA THR A 220 0.06 1.78 20.65
C THR A 220 -0.11 3.16 21.31
N PRO A 221 -0.51 3.23 22.60
CA PRO A 221 -0.56 4.49 23.33
C PRO A 221 0.80 5.22 23.32
N PRO A 222 0.83 6.55 23.15
CA PRO A 222 2.08 7.31 23.09
C PRO A 222 3.00 7.09 24.29
N ALA A 223 2.41 6.97 25.49
CA ALA A 223 3.13 6.74 26.75
C ALA A 223 3.86 5.38 26.81
N ASP A 224 3.42 4.40 26.02
CA ASP A 224 4.00 3.06 25.99
C ASP A 224 5.23 2.98 25.04
N ILE A 225 5.46 4.02 24.23
CA ILE A 225 6.60 4.08 23.31
C ILE A 225 7.81 4.65 24.05
N SER A 226 8.80 3.78 24.27
CA SER A 226 10.02 4.17 24.97
C SER A 226 10.82 5.20 24.17
N PRO A 227 11.23 6.34 24.78
CA PRO A 227 12.10 7.31 24.12
C PRO A 227 13.38 6.66 23.61
N GLY A 228 13.73 6.89 22.33
CA GLY A 228 14.97 6.37 21.75
C GLY A 228 14.91 4.95 21.19
N SER A 229 13.79 4.21 21.35
CA SER A 229 13.71 2.82 20.85
C SER A 229 13.62 2.72 19.32
N TYR A 230 13.11 3.77 18.65
CA TYR A 230 12.99 3.87 17.20
C TYR A 230 13.90 4.97 16.65
N ALA A 231 13.49 6.23 16.79
CA ALA A 231 14.33 7.39 16.51
C ALA A 231 15.14 7.75 17.75
N LYS A 232 16.44 8.03 17.58
CA LYS A 232 17.36 8.39 18.67
C LYS A 232 17.16 9.82 19.12
N GLU A 233 17.34 10.09 20.41
CA GLU A 233 17.37 11.46 20.92
C GLU A 233 18.72 12.10 20.58
N ALA A 234 18.69 13.25 19.92
CA ALA A 234 19.87 14.02 19.52
C ALA A 234 20.00 15.27 20.38
N LEU A 235 21.25 15.69 20.63
CA LEU A 235 21.52 16.97 21.28
C LEU A 235 21.45 18.07 20.23
N LEU A 236 20.71 19.15 20.53
CA LEU A 236 20.61 20.31 19.65
C LEU A 236 21.99 20.91 19.30
N ASN A 237 22.93 20.86 20.25
CA ASN A 237 24.30 21.36 20.07
C ASN A 237 25.12 20.57 19.04
N ASP A 238 24.70 19.35 18.70
CA ASP A 238 25.36 18.52 17.69
C ASP A 238 24.82 18.79 16.28
N LEU A 239 23.76 19.60 16.15
CA LEU A 239 23.11 19.92 14.88
C LEU A 239 23.71 21.20 14.28
N SER A 240 24.21 21.10 13.05
CA SER A 240 24.73 22.23 12.27
C SER A 240 23.83 22.52 11.07
N ILE A 241 23.16 23.66 11.07
CA ILE A 241 22.27 24.07 9.97
C ILE A 241 23.08 24.66 8.82
N MET A 242 22.90 24.12 7.62
CA MET A 242 23.59 24.53 6.41
C MET A 242 22.72 25.42 5.51
N SER A 243 21.42 25.12 5.40
CA SER A 243 20.51 25.90 4.57
C SER A 243 19.08 25.81 5.08
N LYS A 244 18.22 26.71 4.60
CA LYS A 244 16.81 26.78 4.97
C LYS A 244 15.92 26.62 3.74
N LEU A 245 14.92 25.78 3.88
CA LEU A 245 13.73 25.69 3.04
C LEU A 245 12.61 26.49 3.72
N PRO A 246 11.50 26.83 3.03
CA PRO A 246 10.46 27.71 3.58
C PRO A 246 9.93 27.28 4.96
N ASN A 247 9.76 25.97 5.19
CA ASN A 247 9.25 25.42 6.45
C ASN A 247 10.19 24.37 7.09
N PHE A 248 11.39 24.17 6.53
CA PHE A 248 12.31 23.11 6.96
C PHE A 248 13.74 23.62 6.96
N GLU A 249 14.61 22.99 7.73
CA GLU A 249 16.04 23.29 7.72
C GLU A 249 16.82 22.08 7.20
N LEU A 250 17.97 22.32 6.59
CA LEU A 250 18.89 21.27 6.17
C LEU A 250 20.16 21.38 6.99
N GLY A 251 20.61 20.28 7.57
CA GLY A 251 21.77 20.30 8.46
C GLY A 251 22.46 18.95 8.59
N ASN A 252 23.63 18.96 9.21
CA ASN A 252 24.39 17.77 9.54
C ASN A 252 24.38 17.55 11.04
N LEU A 253 24.32 16.28 11.46
CA LEU A 253 24.42 15.89 12.86
C LEU A 253 25.83 15.37 13.15
N LYS A 254 26.49 15.89 14.18
CA LYS A 254 27.83 15.48 14.59
C LYS A 254 27.90 13.98 14.85
N GLY A 255 28.95 13.32 14.35
CA GLY A 255 29.12 11.87 14.48
C GLY A 255 28.26 11.03 13.53
N SER A 256 27.61 11.66 12.55
CA SER A 256 26.89 10.98 11.47
C SER A 256 27.39 11.43 10.11
N ASP A 257 27.46 10.51 9.14
CA ASP A 257 27.93 10.79 7.78
C ASP A 257 26.80 11.32 6.85
N GLY A 258 25.69 11.82 7.42
CA GLY A 258 24.47 12.13 6.70
C GLY A 258 24.05 13.59 6.74
N CYS A 259 23.35 14.03 5.70
CA CYS A 259 22.57 15.26 5.68
C CYS A 259 21.13 14.96 6.12
N TYR A 260 20.55 15.87 6.91
CA TYR A 260 19.23 15.73 7.51
C TYR A 260 18.33 16.89 7.10
N LEU A 261 17.07 16.56 6.83
CA LEU A 261 15.98 17.52 6.85
C LEU A 261 15.45 17.62 8.28
N VAL A 262 15.36 18.84 8.78
CA VAL A 262 14.90 19.18 10.13
C VAL A 262 13.53 19.82 10.04
N GLU A 263 12.55 19.19 10.69
CA GLU A 263 11.21 19.72 10.83
C GLU A 263 10.97 20.18 12.27
N SER A 264 10.75 21.47 12.46
CA SER A 264 10.49 22.06 13.78
C SER A 264 9.00 22.05 14.12
N LYS A 265 8.67 21.60 15.34
CA LYS A 265 7.34 21.53 15.92
C LYS A 265 7.27 22.42 17.16
N GLY A 266 6.84 23.67 16.97
CA GLY A 266 6.63 24.60 18.08
C GLY A 266 5.41 24.24 18.91
N TYR A 267 5.48 24.48 20.22
CA TYR A 267 4.33 24.34 21.11
C TYR A 267 4.13 25.61 21.95
N THR A 268 2.86 25.97 22.17
CA THR A 268 2.49 26.99 23.15
C THR A 268 2.07 26.28 24.43
N PRO A 269 2.77 26.47 25.57
CA PRO A 269 2.27 25.94 26.82
C PRO A 269 0.96 26.65 27.16
N ASP A 270 -0.14 25.89 27.27
CA ASP A 270 -1.34 26.39 27.92
C ASP A 270 -0.95 26.84 29.33
N SER A 271 -1.40 28.03 29.72
CA SER A 271 -1.04 28.75 30.95
C SER A 271 -0.84 27.81 32.15
N GLY A 272 0.41 27.41 32.41
CA GLY A 272 0.88 26.80 33.66
C GLY A 272 0.74 25.29 33.85
N SER A 273 0.31 24.49 32.86
CA SER A 273 0.16 23.04 33.06
C SER A 273 1.35 22.23 32.49
N ALA A 274 2.14 21.61 33.37
CA ALA A 274 3.21 20.67 32.99
C ALA A 274 2.68 19.45 32.22
N VAL A 275 1.39 19.13 32.40
CA VAL A 275 0.67 18.05 31.72
C VAL A 275 0.64 18.26 30.20
N SER A 276 0.57 19.51 29.72
CA SER A 276 0.55 19.78 28.28
C SER A 276 1.87 19.45 27.58
N ALA A 277 3.02 19.68 28.24
CA ALA A 277 4.33 19.45 27.63
C ALA A 277 4.66 17.95 27.54
N VAL A 278 4.32 17.18 28.57
CA VAL A 278 4.50 15.72 28.59
C VAL A 278 3.71 15.05 27.47
N VAL A 279 2.43 15.42 27.30
CA VAL A 279 1.59 14.89 26.22
C VAL A 279 2.14 15.23 24.84
N ILE A 280 2.66 16.45 24.65
CA ILE A 280 3.28 16.84 23.37
C ILE A 280 4.56 16.03 23.12
N ARG A 281 5.39 15.82 24.14
CA ARG A 281 6.60 15.01 24.04
C ARG A 281 6.29 13.57 23.63
N GLU A 282 5.35 12.92 24.30
CA GLU A 282 4.89 11.56 23.96
C GLU A 282 4.39 11.47 22.52
N ARG A 283 3.62 12.47 22.07
CA ARG A 283 3.14 12.55 20.68
C ARG A 283 4.27 12.71 19.65
N VAL A 284 5.29 13.51 19.96
CA VAL A 284 6.46 13.67 19.09
C VAL A 284 7.25 12.37 18.99
N ILE A 285 7.40 11.65 20.11
CA ILE A 285 8.08 10.34 20.14
C ILE A 285 7.32 9.31 19.32
N GLN A 286 5.99 9.25 19.47
CA GLN A 286 5.15 8.38 18.64
C GLN A 286 5.28 8.73 17.15
N LEU A 287 5.21 10.01 16.79
CA LEU A 287 5.36 10.46 15.41
C LEU A 287 6.75 10.11 14.85
N ALA A 288 7.80 10.31 15.64
CA ALA A 288 9.16 9.94 15.27
C ALA A 288 9.30 8.43 15.04
N ALA A 289 8.65 7.60 15.87
CA ALA A 289 8.60 6.15 15.68
C ALA A 289 7.83 5.75 14.42
N LEU A 290 6.65 6.33 14.16
CA LEU A 290 5.87 6.10 12.95
C LEU A 290 6.68 6.41 11.69
N LEU A 291 7.35 7.56 11.68
CA LEU A 291 8.17 8.02 10.55
C LEU A 291 9.52 7.27 10.45
N HIS A 292 9.95 6.60 11.51
CA HIS A 292 11.12 5.71 11.48
C HIS A 292 10.81 4.45 10.67
N ASP A 293 9.71 3.78 10.98
CA ASP A 293 9.35 2.48 10.39
C ASP A 293 8.53 2.58 9.11
N ALA A 294 7.87 3.72 8.86
CA ALA A 294 7.03 3.88 7.66
C ALA A 294 7.75 3.53 6.33
N PRO A 295 8.97 4.01 6.03
CA PRO A 295 9.64 3.68 4.78
C PRO A 295 9.99 2.19 4.61
N SER A 296 10.31 1.49 5.69
CA SER A 296 10.66 0.06 5.66
C SER A 296 9.42 -0.84 5.67
N SER A 297 8.36 -0.41 6.36
CA SER A 297 7.10 -1.14 6.49
C SER A 297 6.24 -1.05 5.22
N ASP A 298 6.22 0.11 4.56
CA ASP A 298 5.56 0.29 3.27
C ASP A 298 6.26 1.38 2.41
N PRO A 299 7.10 0.99 1.44
CA PRO A 299 7.76 1.92 0.53
C PRO A 299 6.80 2.83 -0.26
N ALA A 300 5.54 2.43 -0.44
CA ALA A 300 4.53 3.21 -1.15
C ALA A 300 4.10 4.46 -0.34
N LEU A 301 4.39 4.54 0.96
CA LEU A 301 4.21 5.78 1.73
C LEU A 301 5.11 6.92 1.25
N ALA A 302 6.22 6.59 0.58
CA ALA A 302 7.17 7.53 0.02
C ALA A 302 7.61 8.64 1.01
N VAL A 303 7.79 8.30 2.27
CA VAL A 303 8.30 9.22 3.30
C VAL A 303 9.81 9.07 3.48
N LEU A 304 10.43 10.03 4.18
CA LEU A 304 11.83 9.92 4.61
C LEU A 304 11.91 9.24 5.99
N PRO A 305 12.95 8.42 6.26
CA PRO A 305 13.13 7.82 7.57
C PRO A 305 13.48 8.88 8.61
N CYS A 306 12.64 9.02 9.64
CA CYS A 306 12.95 9.79 10.84
C CYS A 306 13.92 8.96 11.70
N THR A 307 15.15 9.45 11.86
CA THR A 307 16.20 8.69 12.57
C THR A 307 16.52 9.28 13.92
N HIS A 308 16.28 10.58 14.10
CA HIS A 308 16.49 11.26 15.35
C HIS A 308 15.39 12.27 15.63
N TYR A 309 15.25 12.66 16.90
CA TYR A 309 14.46 13.81 17.32
C TYR A 309 15.22 14.58 18.42
N PHE A 310 14.87 15.84 18.65
CA PHE A 310 15.40 16.62 19.77
C PHE A 310 14.31 17.45 20.44
N GLU A 311 14.56 17.82 21.69
CA GLU A 311 13.77 18.81 22.43
C GLU A 311 14.60 20.09 22.62
N ASP A 312 14.04 21.23 22.21
CA ASP A 312 14.57 22.56 22.44
C ASP A 312 13.63 23.28 23.41
N THR A 313 13.82 23.00 24.70
CA THR A 313 13.01 23.59 25.78
C THR A 313 13.07 25.12 25.78
N PRO A 314 14.25 25.79 25.61
CA PRO A 314 14.31 27.25 25.50
C PRO A 314 13.54 27.79 24.30
N GLY A 315 13.65 27.13 23.13
CA GLY A 315 12.93 27.48 21.91
C GLY A 315 11.48 27.01 21.86
N ARG A 316 11.00 26.30 22.88
CA ARG A 316 9.65 25.71 22.98
C ARG A 316 9.26 24.94 21.72
N ARG A 317 10.17 24.08 21.27
CA ARG A 317 9.95 23.26 20.08
C ARG A 317 10.58 21.89 20.22
N PHE A 318 10.03 20.95 19.45
CA PHE A 318 10.68 19.69 19.13
C PHE A 318 11.20 19.76 17.70
N GLY A 319 12.23 18.97 17.40
CA GLY A 319 12.70 18.78 16.03
C GLY A 319 12.69 17.31 15.64
N LEU A 320 12.26 17.02 14.42
CA LEU A 320 12.38 15.70 13.80
C LEU A 320 13.46 15.73 12.73
N LEU A 321 14.36 14.74 12.73
CA LEU A 321 15.49 14.65 11.81
C LEU A 321 15.31 13.48 10.85
N PHE A 322 15.07 13.82 9.59
CA PHE A 322 14.88 12.88 8.50
C PHE A 322 16.17 12.70 7.72
N LYS A 323 16.65 11.46 7.61
CA LYS A 323 17.87 11.17 6.86
C LYS A 323 17.60 11.26 5.35
N LEU A 324 18.42 12.03 4.63
CA LEU A 324 18.32 12.14 3.18
C LEU A 324 18.95 10.94 2.46
N PRO A 325 18.43 10.51 1.28
CA PRO A 325 18.83 9.26 0.61
C PRO A 325 20.28 9.22 0.08
N LYS A 326 20.92 10.38 -0.09
CA LYS A 326 22.33 10.55 -0.48
C LYS A 326 22.89 11.80 0.21
N PRO A 327 24.21 11.95 0.39
CA PRO A 327 24.76 13.26 0.75
C PRO A 327 24.40 14.22 -0.38
N THR A 328 23.43 15.10 -0.12
CA THR A 328 23.04 16.16 -1.03
C THR A 328 24.28 16.92 -1.42
N ASN A 329 24.62 16.94 -2.71
CA ASN A 329 25.66 17.84 -3.20
C ASN A 329 25.24 19.26 -2.81
N PRO A 330 26.10 20.04 -2.13
CA PRO A 330 25.78 21.42 -1.76
C PRO A 330 25.32 22.27 -2.95
N SER A 331 25.72 21.87 -4.16
CA SER A 331 25.38 22.55 -5.42
C SER A 331 23.97 22.26 -5.93
N THR A 332 23.30 21.21 -5.46
CA THR A 332 21.94 20.80 -5.88
C THR A 332 21.10 20.43 -4.65
N PRO A 333 20.64 21.42 -3.87
CA PRO A 333 19.84 21.16 -2.69
C PRO A 333 18.46 20.56 -3.07
N PRO A 334 17.81 19.82 -2.16
CA PRO A 334 16.43 19.40 -2.32
C PRO A 334 15.51 20.60 -2.54
N LEU A 335 14.47 20.40 -3.34
CA LEU A 335 13.47 21.41 -3.65
C LEU A 335 12.08 20.91 -3.26
N THR A 336 11.17 21.81 -2.96
CA THR A 336 9.76 21.43 -2.80
C THR A 336 9.05 21.47 -4.16
N LEU A 337 7.94 20.74 -4.30
CA LEU A 337 7.10 20.84 -5.49
C LEU A 337 6.66 22.30 -5.72
N SER A 338 6.38 23.06 -4.66
CA SER A 338 6.04 24.48 -4.77
C SER A 338 7.12 25.31 -5.49
N ASN A 339 8.41 24.95 -5.35
CA ASN A 339 9.50 25.65 -6.04
C ASN A 339 9.51 25.39 -7.55
N ILE A 340 9.03 24.22 -8.00
CA ILE A 340 8.89 23.88 -9.42
C ILE A 340 7.61 24.50 -10.00
N LEU A 341 6.56 24.62 -9.18
CA LEU A 341 5.29 25.23 -9.60
C LEU A 341 5.35 26.75 -9.68
N ASP A 342 6.31 27.41 -9.04
CA ASP A 342 6.50 28.85 -9.18
C ASP A 342 6.79 29.20 -10.65
N GLU A 343 6.04 30.14 -11.20
CA GLU A 343 6.16 30.62 -12.59
C GLU A 343 7.55 31.22 -12.87
N ARG A 344 8.25 31.65 -11.82
CA ARG A 344 9.64 32.13 -11.91
C ARG A 344 10.67 31.00 -12.06
N SER A 345 10.25 29.74 -11.93
CA SER A 345 11.14 28.61 -12.05
C SER A 345 11.58 28.40 -13.51
N LYS A 346 12.90 28.27 -13.72
CA LYS A 346 13.49 27.93 -15.03
C LYS A 346 13.36 26.45 -15.38
N ALA A 347 12.67 25.68 -14.52
CA ALA A 347 12.64 24.22 -14.57
C ALA A 347 11.79 23.65 -15.72
N GLY A 348 11.00 24.51 -16.38
CA GLY A 348 10.09 24.12 -17.44
C GLY A 348 8.90 23.32 -16.91
N ARG A 349 7.79 23.32 -17.66
CA ARG A 349 6.59 22.58 -17.26
C ARG A 349 6.82 21.07 -17.40
N PRO A 350 6.61 20.25 -16.35
CA PRO A 350 6.71 18.81 -16.46
C PRO A 350 5.71 18.23 -17.48
N SER A 351 6.08 17.14 -18.15
CA SER A 351 5.18 16.47 -19.10
C SER A 351 3.89 16.01 -18.41
N LEU A 352 2.80 15.89 -19.17
CA LEU A 352 1.52 15.41 -18.64
C LEU A 352 1.69 14.05 -17.95
N SER A 353 2.41 13.13 -18.59
CA SER A 353 2.66 11.80 -18.04
C SER A 353 3.42 11.85 -16.71
N ALA A 354 4.40 12.75 -16.55
CA ALA A 354 5.13 12.91 -15.30
C ALA A 354 4.23 13.47 -14.18
N ARG A 355 3.35 14.43 -14.52
CA ARG A 355 2.36 14.97 -13.56
C ARG A 355 1.35 13.91 -13.12
N LEU A 356 0.86 13.09 -14.05
CA LEU A 356 -0.07 11.99 -13.75
C LEU A 356 0.59 10.92 -12.88
N ARG A 357 1.86 10.57 -13.14
CA ARG A 357 2.62 9.64 -12.28
C ARG A 357 2.80 10.18 -10.86
N LEU A 358 3.15 11.46 -10.72
CA LEU A 358 3.25 12.10 -9.41
C LEU A 358 1.91 12.09 -8.67
N ALA A 359 0.82 12.48 -9.35
CA ALA A 359 -0.51 12.49 -8.76
C ALA A 359 -0.95 11.10 -8.30
N HIS A 360 -0.75 10.07 -9.14
CA HIS A 360 -1.05 8.69 -8.79
C HIS A 360 -0.23 8.22 -7.58
N ARG A 361 1.08 8.52 -7.54
CA ARG A 361 1.94 8.18 -6.40
C ARG A 361 1.46 8.85 -5.11
N LEU A 362 1.16 10.14 -5.14
CA LEU A 362 0.68 10.87 -3.96
C LEU A 362 -0.67 10.33 -3.50
N ALA A 363 -1.57 10.01 -4.43
CA ALA A 363 -2.84 9.36 -4.10
C ALA A 363 -2.63 7.99 -3.45
N ALA A 364 -1.67 7.20 -3.96
CA ALA A 364 -1.29 5.93 -3.34
C ALA A 364 -0.71 6.15 -1.92
N CYS A 365 0.18 7.13 -1.72
CA CYS A 365 0.69 7.46 -0.37
C CYS A 365 -0.45 7.77 0.61
N VAL A 366 -1.39 8.64 0.21
CA VAL A 366 -2.54 9.02 1.03
C VAL A 366 -3.46 7.83 1.30
N GLN A 367 -3.72 7.01 0.29
CA GLN A 367 -4.48 5.77 0.45
C GLN A 367 -3.83 4.86 1.49
N ARG A 368 -2.51 4.64 1.41
CA ARG A 368 -1.77 3.80 2.36
C ARG A 368 -1.84 4.35 3.78
N LEU A 369 -1.60 5.65 3.96
CA LEU A 369 -1.78 6.33 5.25
C LEU A 369 -3.18 6.04 5.83
N HIS A 370 -4.21 6.25 5.02
CA HIS A 370 -5.61 6.07 5.44
C HIS A 370 -5.99 4.62 5.73
N MET A 371 -5.39 3.66 5.04
CA MET A 371 -5.54 2.23 5.32
C MET A 371 -4.99 1.91 6.71
N TYR A 372 -3.82 2.44 7.08
CA TYR A 372 -3.25 2.25 8.42
C TYR A 372 -3.96 3.11 9.50
N SER A 373 -4.98 3.89 9.12
CA SER A 373 -5.69 4.88 9.95
C SER A 373 -4.79 5.99 10.48
N TRP A 374 -3.83 6.40 9.68
CA TRP A 374 -2.97 7.55 9.93
C TRP A 374 -3.33 8.66 8.93
N VAL A 375 -3.51 9.89 9.41
CA VAL A 375 -3.84 11.05 8.55
C VAL A 375 -2.68 12.05 8.56
N HIS A 376 -2.35 12.65 7.41
CA HIS A 376 -1.18 13.54 7.29
C HIS A 376 -1.45 14.96 7.83
N LYS A 377 -2.68 15.48 7.66
CA LYS A 377 -3.17 16.81 8.07
C LYS A 377 -2.63 18.02 7.30
N SER A 378 -1.66 17.84 6.43
CA SER A 378 -0.89 18.96 5.86
C SER A 378 -0.44 18.67 4.42
N ILE A 379 -1.31 18.05 3.62
CA ILE A 379 -0.97 17.71 2.23
C ILE A 379 -0.98 18.98 1.37
N ARG A 380 0.20 19.40 0.90
CA ARG A 380 0.40 20.60 0.06
C ARG A 380 1.70 20.53 -0.74
N SER A 381 1.83 21.37 -1.76
CA SER A 381 3.02 21.40 -2.62
C SER A 381 4.32 21.75 -1.89
N GLU A 382 4.25 22.45 -0.77
CA GLU A 382 5.41 22.76 0.09
C GLU A 382 5.91 21.54 0.87
N ASN A 383 5.05 20.54 1.04
CA ASN A 383 5.29 19.33 1.83
C ASN A 383 5.64 18.13 0.93
N ILE A 384 6.01 18.39 -0.33
CA ILE A 384 6.49 17.37 -1.28
C ILE A 384 7.92 17.73 -1.62
N LEU A 385 8.87 16.93 -1.16
CA LEU A 385 10.30 17.11 -1.37
C LEU A 385 10.78 16.35 -2.61
N LEU A 386 11.65 17.00 -3.38
CA LEU A 386 12.18 16.54 -4.64
C LEU A 386 13.71 16.58 -4.60
N PHE A 387 14.34 15.64 -5.30
CA PHE A 387 15.80 15.46 -5.32
C PHE A 387 16.35 15.67 -6.73
N PRO A 388 16.74 16.91 -7.07
CA PRO A 388 17.30 17.23 -8.38
C PRO A 388 18.75 16.73 -8.49
N GLU A 389 18.96 15.49 -8.95
CA GLU A 389 20.30 14.91 -9.14
C GLU A 389 20.67 14.80 -10.62
N HIS A 390 21.05 15.90 -11.29
CA HIS A 390 21.38 15.95 -12.73
C HIS A 390 20.39 15.21 -13.66
N ALA A 391 19.18 14.95 -13.17
CA ALA A 391 18.22 14.05 -13.77
C ALA A 391 17.13 14.85 -14.47
N GLY A 392 16.52 14.25 -15.49
CA GLY A 392 15.35 14.85 -16.14
C GLY A 392 14.19 15.01 -15.17
N MET A 393 13.32 15.99 -15.45
CA MET A 393 12.14 16.32 -14.62
C MET A 393 11.28 15.10 -14.24
N SER A 394 11.14 14.11 -15.13
CA SER A 394 10.39 12.87 -14.83
C SER A 394 11.00 12.11 -13.66
N THR A 395 12.31 11.90 -13.68
CA THR A 395 13.04 11.16 -12.64
C THR A 395 13.01 11.89 -11.30
N ILE A 396 13.07 13.23 -11.34
CA ILE A 396 12.94 14.07 -10.13
C ILE A 396 11.58 13.85 -9.46
N LEU A 397 10.49 13.88 -10.24
CA LEU A 397 9.13 13.66 -9.73
C LEU A 397 8.92 12.21 -9.26
N GLU A 398 9.57 11.23 -9.88
CA GLU A 398 9.59 9.84 -9.41
C GLU A 398 10.36 9.66 -8.10
N GLY A 399 11.26 10.58 -7.75
CA GLY A 399 11.96 10.60 -6.46
C GLY A 399 11.18 11.25 -5.32
N ALA A 400 9.98 11.78 -5.57
CA ALA A 400 9.27 12.65 -4.63
C ALA A 400 9.00 11.98 -3.28
N LYS A 401 9.21 12.74 -2.20
CA LYS A 401 8.96 12.31 -0.82
C LYS A 401 7.95 13.22 -0.13
N LEU A 402 7.03 12.62 0.61
CA LEU A 402 6.06 13.34 1.44
C LEU A 402 6.71 13.69 2.79
N ILE A 403 6.61 14.95 3.20
CA ILE A 403 7.20 15.52 4.43
C ILE A 403 6.19 16.46 5.09
N GLY A 404 6.49 17.03 6.27
CA GLY A 404 5.61 18.03 6.86
C GLY A 404 4.40 17.44 7.58
N PHE A 405 4.53 16.22 8.11
CA PHE A 405 3.50 15.59 8.94
C PHE A 405 3.29 16.47 10.17
N GLU A 406 2.08 16.98 10.40
CA GLU A 406 1.76 17.74 11.62
C GLU A 406 1.81 16.83 12.85
N TYR A 407 1.19 17.21 13.98
CA TYR A 407 0.87 16.23 15.03
C TYR A 407 -0.20 15.24 14.51
N SER A 408 0.06 14.58 13.38
CA SER A 408 -0.74 13.62 12.63
C SER A 408 -1.08 12.42 13.52
N GLN A 409 -2.36 12.06 13.62
CA GLN A 409 -2.91 11.13 14.60
C GLN A 409 -3.95 10.17 13.96
N GLN A 410 -4.42 9.20 14.75
CA GLN A 410 -5.71 8.52 14.57
C GLN A 410 -6.89 9.47 14.85
N ASP A 411 -8.08 9.12 14.37
CA ASP A 411 -9.35 9.90 14.37
C ASP A 411 -9.94 10.30 15.76
N SER A 412 -9.16 10.29 16.84
CA SER A 412 -9.65 10.59 18.20
C SER A 412 -8.73 11.52 19.00
N ASP A 413 -9.31 12.66 19.36
CA ASP A 413 -9.05 13.54 20.51
C ASP A 413 -8.07 14.72 20.40
N PHE A 414 -8.68 15.91 20.53
CA PHE A 414 -8.17 17.20 21.00
C PHE A 414 -6.70 17.54 20.69
N SER A 415 -6.48 18.16 19.53
CA SER A 415 -5.88 19.51 19.41
C SER A 415 -5.51 19.76 17.95
N ASP A 416 -6.29 20.59 17.26
CA ASP A 416 -5.84 21.52 16.22
C ASP A 416 -6.81 22.70 16.23
N GLN A 417 -7.06 23.28 17.42
CA GLN A 417 -7.80 24.56 17.55
C GLN A 417 -6.94 25.77 17.15
N PHE A 418 -5.77 25.55 16.54
CA PHE A 418 -5.00 26.64 15.97
C PHE A 418 -5.68 27.13 14.69
N SER A 419 -6.14 28.38 14.74
CA SER A 419 -6.52 29.13 13.56
C SER A 419 -5.26 29.38 12.73
N GLU A 420 -5.06 28.59 11.68
CA GLU A 420 -4.05 28.91 10.67
C GLU A 420 -4.61 30.07 9.84
N SER A 421 -4.15 31.29 10.15
CA SER A 421 -4.65 32.54 9.57
C SER A 421 -4.06 32.85 8.19
N GLU A 422 -3.05 32.09 7.76
CA GLU A 422 -2.40 32.31 6.48
C GLU A 422 -3.30 31.79 5.34
N LEU A 423 -3.87 32.72 4.57
CA LEU A 423 -4.77 32.42 3.44
C LEU A 423 -4.18 31.37 2.49
N LYS A 424 -2.87 31.45 2.22
CA LYS A 424 -2.13 30.54 1.34
C LYS A 424 -2.17 29.07 1.81
N ARG A 425 -2.30 28.83 3.12
CA ARG A 425 -2.41 27.47 3.68
C ARG A 425 -3.87 27.06 3.82
N ASN A 426 -4.75 28.02 4.11
CA ASN A 426 -6.19 27.77 4.25
C ASN A 426 -6.85 27.27 2.94
N ILE A 427 -6.29 27.57 1.76
CA ILE A 427 -6.80 27.01 0.48
C ILE A 427 -6.70 25.48 0.40
N TYR A 428 -5.82 24.84 1.17
CA TYR A 428 -5.67 23.38 1.24
C TYR A 428 -6.60 22.75 2.28
N ARG A 429 -7.39 23.55 2.99
CA ARG A 429 -8.18 23.11 4.13
C ARG A 429 -9.65 23.00 3.76
N HIS A 430 -10.28 21.92 4.20
CA HIS A 430 -11.71 21.72 3.97
C HIS A 430 -12.55 22.86 4.56
N PRO A 431 -13.62 23.31 3.88
CA PRO A 431 -14.45 24.41 4.34
C PRO A 431 -15.03 24.21 5.75
N GLU A 432 -15.37 22.98 6.13
CA GLU A 432 -15.85 22.66 7.50
C GLU A 432 -14.82 22.96 8.61
N ARG A 433 -13.57 23.18 8.22
CA ARG A 433 -12.47 23.41 9.14
C ARG A 433 -11.87 24.81 9.01
N TRP A 434 -12.42 25.69 8.16
CA TRP A 434 -11.98 27.10 8.09
C TRP A 434 -12.25 27.83 9.40
N GLY A 435 -11.44 28.83 9.72
CA GLY A 435 -11.54 29.57 10.98
C GLY A 435 -11.25 28.68 12.20
N GLN A 436 -12.02 28.84 13.27
CA GLN A 436 -11.91 27.98 14.44
C GLN A 436 -12.64 26.67 14.18
N PRO A 437 -11.99 25.50 14.33
CA PRO A 437 -12.48 24.29 13.67
C PRO A 437 -13.50 23.62 14.56
N THR A 438 -14.71 23.43 14.05
CA THR A 438 -15.81 22.79 14.79
C THR A 438 -15.87 21.28 14.56
N LYS A 439 -15.19 20.78 13.52
CA LYS A 439 -15.12 19.36 13.15
C LYS A 439 -13.73 18.79 13.41
N ARG A 440 -13.70 17.54 13.91
CA ARG A 440 -12.44 16.77 14.07
C ARG A 440 -11.79 16.55 12.71
N PHE A 441 -10.44 16.51 12.66
CA PHE A 441 -9.77 16.09 11.43
C PHE A 441 -10.12 14.62 11.15
N GLY A 442 -10.08 14.23 9.88
CA GLY A 442 -10.35 12.88 9.44
C GLY A 442 -10.03 12.72 7.96
N LYS A 443 -10.15 11.50 7.44
CA LYS A 443 -9.70 11.13 6.08
C LYS A 443 -10.20 12.07 4.98
N ILE A 444 -11.47 12.49 5.06
CA ILE A 444 -12.06 13.43 4.08
C ILE A 444 -11.32 14.77 4.00
N HIS A 445 -10.73 15.22 5.10
CA HIS A 445 -10.00 16.47 5.17
C HIS A 445 -8.64 16.36 4.45
N ASP A 446 -7.93 15.23 4.59
CA ASP A 446 -6.73 14.92 3.81
C ASP A 446 -7.06 14.80 2.30
N ILE A 447 -8.17 14.15 1.96
CA ILE A 447 -8.62 14.01 0.57
C ILE A 447 -8.97 15.39 -0.03
N TYR A 448 -9.57 16.27 0.77
CA TYR A 448 -9.91 17.62 0.34
C TYR A 448 -8.69 18.48 0.08
N SER A 449 -7.59 18.27 0.81
CA SER A 449 -6.30 18.94 0.60
C SER A 449 -5.76 18.62 -0.79
N LYS A 450 -6.43 19.18 -1.81
CA LYS A 450 -6.09 19.06 -3.21
C LYS A 450 -4.75 19.75 -3.36
N LEU A 451 -3.88 19.12 -4.13
CA LEU A 451 -2.72 19.77 -4.73
C LEU A 451 -3.25 20.84 -5.68
N ASN A 452 -3.74 21.96 -5.13
CA ASN A 452 -4.20 23.09 -5.91
C ASN A 452 -3.01 23.57 -6.72
N TRP A 453 -3.09 23.32 -8.02
CA TRP A 453 -2.22 23.95 -8.99
C TRP A 453 -2.68 25.42 -9.06
N PRO A 454 -1.86 26.41 -8.66
CA PRO A 454 -2.23 27.80 -8.86
C PRO A 454 -2.33 28.01 -10.36
N GLY A 455 -3.53 28.23 -10.85
CA GLY A 455 -3.82 28.26 -12.27
C GLY A 455 -5.30 28.13 -12.56
N TYR A 456 -6.14 28.80 -11.76
CA TYR A 456 -7.34 29.55 -12.17
C TYR A 456 -7.63 30.59 -11.10
#